data_AF-A0A812SZR1-F1
#
_entry.id   AF-A0A812SZR1-F1
#
_cell.length_a   1.000
_cell.length_b   1.000
_cell.length_c   1.000
_cell.angle_alpha   90.00
_cell.angle_beta   90.00
_cell.angle_gamma   90.00
#
_symmetry.space_group_name_H-M   'P 1'
#
loop_
_entity.id
_entity.type
_entity.pdbx_description
1 polymer ?
#
loop_
_entity_poly.entity_id
_entity_poly.type
_entity_poly.pdbx_seq_one_letter_code
_entity_poly.pdbx_strand_id
1 'polypeptide(L)'
;LGDSGVGKTALVVKFVDDGFKNDKTSTIGIDFKTKMLFMRGKRVKLQIWDTAGQERHQTITQQYYRSAMGIVLCYDVTSEASFQNIKRWNEQIEMHGSKDVQRILVGNK
;
A
#
# COMPACT_ATOMS: atom_id res chain seq x y z
N LEU A 1 0.40 2.19 1.27
CA LEU A 1 0.79 3.58 1.56
C LEU A 1 2.15 3.63 2.22
N GLY A 2 2.82 4.77 2.16
CA GLY A 2 4.21 4.94 2.60
C GLY A 2 5.06 5.64 1.54
N ASP A 3 6.24 6.09 1.94
CA ASP A 3 7.13 6.91 1.09
C ASP A 3 7.57 6.20 -0.19
N SER A 4 8.04 6.97 -1.17
CA SER A 4 8.64 6.41 -2.38
C SER A 4 9.86 5.56 -2.03
N GLY A 5 10.05 4.43 -2.71
CA GLY A 5 11.24 3.58 -2.53
C GLY A 5 11.25 2.64 -1.31
N VAL A 6 10.22 2.68 -0.44
CA VAL A 6 10.11 1.78 0.73
C VAL A 6 9.77 0.33 0.37
N GLY A 7 9.36 0.06 -0.88
CA GLY A 7 9.11 -1.30 -1.38
C GLY A 7 7.64 -1.74 -1.47
N LYS A 8 6.68 -0.82 -1.42
CA LYS A 8 5.23 -1.11 -1.60
C LYS A 8 4.94 -1.97 -2.83
N THR A 9 5.45 -1.54 -3.99
CA THR A 9 5.26 -2.23 -5.27
C THR A 9 5.90 -3.62 -5.27
N ALA A 10 7.10 -3.74 -4.69
CA ALA A 10 7.77 -5.04 -4.57
C ALA A 10 6.96 -6.00 -3.69
N LEU A 11 6.38 -5.52 -2.58
CA LEU A 11 5.50 -6.29 -1.71
C LEU A 11 4.26 -6.79 -2.47
N VAL A 12 3.60 -5.90 -3.24
CA VAL A 12 2.41 -6.24 -4.02
C VAL A 12 2.75 -7.24 -5.12
N VAL A 13 3.81 -7.01 -5.89
CA VAL A 13 4.25 -7.92 -6.96
C VAL A 13 4.62 -9.29 -6.39
N LYS A 14 5.39 -9.33 -5.30
CA LYS A 14 5.73 -10.58 -4.61
C LYS A 14 4.48 -11.34 -4.18
N PHE A 15 3.50 -10.63 -3.64
CA PHE A 15 2.26 -11.24 -3.19
C PHE A 15 1.38 -11.71 -4.36
N VAL A 16 1.27 -10.94 -5.45
CA VAL A 16 0.34 -11.25 -6.55
C VAL A 16 0.93 -12.27 -7.53
N ASP A 17 2.17 -12.06 -7.95
CA ASP A 17 2.80 -12.79 -9.06
C ASP A 17 3.72 -13.93 -8.59
N ASP A 18 3.83 -14.16 -7.27
CA ASP A 18 4.72 -15.14 -6.62
C ASP A 18 6.21 -15.02 -7.01
N GLY A 19 6.58 -13.89 -7.61
CA GLY A 19 7.91 -13.58 -8.14
C GLY A 19 8.49 -12.31 -7.54
N PHE A 20 9.81 -12.21 -7.50
CA PHE A 20 10.50 -10.97 -7.18
C PHE A 20 11.10 -10.41 -8.48
N LYS A 21 10.58 -9.29 -8.97
CA LYS A 21 11.20 -8.56 -10.08
C LYS A 21 12.24 -7.60 -9.50
N ASN A 22 13.50 -7.75 -9.91
CA ASN A 22 14.60 -6.89 -9.48
C ASN A 22 14.57 -5.48 -10.11
N ASP A 23 13.60 -5.20 -10.98
CA ASP A 23 13.45 -3.87 -11.58
C ASP A 23 12.92 -2.86 -10.56
N LYS A 24 13.82 -1.96 -10.14
CA LYS A 24 13.53 -0.82 -9.25
C LYS A 24 12.97 0.35 -10.05
N THR A 25 11.91 0.13 -10.82
CA THR A 25 11.20 1.22 -11.50
C THR A 25 10.24 1.91 -10.53
N SER A 26 10.31 3.23 -10.43
CA SER A 26 9.38 4.02 -9.62
C SER A 26 7.95 3.88 -10.16
N THR A 27 6.98 3.64 -9.27
CA THR A 27 5.55 3.64 -9.63
C THR A 27 5.10 5.05 -9.97
N ILE A 28 4.59 5.23 -11.18
CA ILE A 28 3.99 6.49 -11.64
C ILE A 28 2.48 6.37 -11.44
N GLY A 29 1.90 7.25 -10.62
CA GLY A 29 0.45 7.23 -10.37
C GLY A 29 -0.01 6.05 -9.50
N ILE A 30 -0.98 5.29 -9.99
CA ILE A 30 -1.61 4.17 -9.26
C ILE A 30 -1.68 2.96 -10.18
N ASP A 31 -1.22 1.81 -9.69
CA ASP A 31 -1.36 0.52 -10.34
C ASP A 31 -2.43 -0.33 -9.64
N PHE A 32 -3.13 -1.15 -10.41
CA PHE A 32 -4.23 -1.98 -9.95
C PHE A 32 -3.92 -3.46 -10.18
N LYS A 33 -3.99 -4.25 -9.12
CA LYS A 33 -3.79 -5.70 -9.16
C LYS A 33 -4.96 -6.43 -8.53
N THR A 34 -5.19 -7.66 -8.97
CA THR A 34 -6.21 -8.55 -8.41
C THR A 34 -5.62 -9.92 -8.13
N LYS A 35 -5.90 -10.49 -6.96
CA LYS A 35 -5.56 -11.88 -6.61
C LYS A 35 -6.79 -12.61 -6.09
N MET A 36 -7.04 -13.80 -6.62
CA MET A 36 -8.05 -14.72 -6.07
C MET A 36 -7.41 -15.57 -4.97
N LEU A 37 -8.02 -15.58 -3.79
CA LEU A 37 -7.58 -16.35 -2.63
C LEU A 37 -8.66 -17.35 -2.23
N PHE A 38 -8.26 -18.51 -1.72
CA PHE A 38 -9.18 -19.43 -1.06
C PHE A 38 -8.88 -19.45 0.43
N MET A 39 -9.80 -18.92 1.24
CA MET A 39 -9.61 -18.77 2.68
C MET A 39 -10.91 -19.10 3.40
N ARG A 40 -10.81 -19.86 4.50
CA ARG A 40 -11.97 -20.25 5.33
C ARG A 40 -13.12 -20.86 4.51
N GLY A 41 -12.77 -21.71 3.54
CA GLY A 41 -13.73 -22.38 2.65
C GLY A 41 -14.40 -21.46 1.61
N LYS A 42 -13.98 -20.20 1.47
CA LYS A 42 -14.56 -19.23 0.52
C LYS A 42 -13.50 -18.72 -0.47
N ARG A 43 -13.93 -18.47 -1.70
CA ARG A 43 -13.14 -17.73 -2.69
C ARG A 43 -13.29 -16.23 -2.44
N VAL A 44 -12.18 -15.55 -2.23
CA VAL A 44 -12.11 -14.11 -1.96
C VAL A 44 -11.31 -13.45 -3.08
N LYS A 45 -11.90 -12.43 -3.71
CA LYS A 45 -11.20 -11.61 -4.71
C LYS A 45 -10.59 -10.41 -4.00
N LEU A 46 -9.27 -10.39 -3.86
CA LEU A 46 -8.56 -9.25 -3.31
C LEU A 46 -8.21 -8.27 -4.43
N GLN A 47 -8.64 -7.03 -4.28
CA GLN A 47 -8.31 -5.91 -5.17
C GLN A 47 -7.29 -5.02 -4.47
N ILE A 48 -6.14 -4.84 -5.09
CA ILE A 48 -5.01 -4.12 -4.50
C ILE A 48 -4.72 -2.90 -5.36
N TRP A 49 -4.68 -1.74 -4.71
CA TRP A 49 -4.29 -0.47 -5.30
C TRP A 49 -2.88 -0.14 -4.81
N ASP A 50 -1.88 -0.29 -5.68
CA ASP A 50 -0.52 0.16 -5.39
C ASP A 50 -0.38 1.61 -5.83
N THR A 51 0.08 2.47 -4.93
CA THR A 51 0.11 3.92 -5.16
C THR A 51 1.54 4.44 -5.12
N ALA A 52 1.84 5.41 -5.97
CA ALA A 52 3.08 6.15 -5.91
C ALA A 52 3.22 6.79 -4.52
N GLY A 53 4.37 6.55 -3.87
CA GLY A 53 4.68 7.16 -2.56
C GLY A 53 5.10 8.62 -2.65
N GLN A 54 4.80 9.31 -3.76
CA GLN A 54 5.13 10.71 -3.96
C GLN A 54 3.93 11.59 -3.62
N GLU A 55 4.19 12.67 -2.89
CA GLU A 55 3.18 13.64 -2.46
C GLU A 55 2.43 14.35 -3.59
N ARG A 56 2.97 14.37 -4.80
CA ARG A 56 2.32 14.98 -5.99
C ARG A 56 1.04 14.26 -6.43
N HIS A 57 0.74 13.06 -5.93
CA HIS A 57 -0.44 12.27 -6.29
C HIS A 57 -1.48 12.15 -5.15
N GLN A 58 -1.38 12.99 -4.10
CA GLN A 58 -2.24 12.91 -2.91
C GLN A 58 -3.75 12.99 -3.23
N THR A 59 -4.18 13.86 -4.14
CA THR A 59 -5.60 14.03 -4.47
C THR A 59 -6.23 12.78 -5.10
N ILE A 60 -5.48 12.07 -5.96
CA ILE A 60 -5.94 10.84 -6.59
C ILE A 60 -6.06 9.74 -5.53
N THR A 61 -5.13 9.70 -4.58
CA THR A 61 -5.07 8.67 -3.52
C THR A 61 -6.25 8.76 -2.54
N GLN A 62 -6.79 9.96 -2.28
CA GLN A 62 -7.90 10.18 -1.33
C GLN A 62 -9.19 9.43 -1.70
N GLN A 63 -9.50 9.29 -2.99
CA GLN A 63 -10.71 8.59 -3.44
C GLN A 63 -10.68 7.09 -3.08
N TYR A 64 -9.49 6.49 -3.03
CA TYR A 64 -9.32 5.07 -2.72
C TYR A 64 -9.38 4.76 -1.23
N TYR A 65 -9.20 5.76 -0.35
CA TYR A 65 -9.29 5.55 1.10
C TYR A 65 -10.72 5.24 1.56
N ARG A 66 -11.73 5.83 0.92
CA ARG A 66 -13.14 5.71 1.33
C ARG A 66 -13.69 4.30 1.17
N SER A 67 -13.26 3.59 0.13
CA SER A 67 -13.73 2.23 -0.18
C SER A 67 -12.77 1.13 0.29
N ALA A 68 -11.63 1.49 0.88
CA ALA A 68 -10.66 0.52 1.36
C ALA A 68 -11.20 -0.24 2.58
N MET A 69 -11.16 -1.57 2.51
CA MET A 69 -11.42 -2.45 3.66
C MET A 69 -10.17 -2.62 4.53
N GLY A 70 -8.99 -2.55 3.91
CA GLY A 70 -7.71 -2.69 4.57
C GLY A 70 -6.65 -1.80 3.91
N ILE A 71 -5.76 -1.24 4.73
CA ILE A 71 -4.64 -0.41 4.29
C ILE A 71 -3.34 -0.95 4.87
N VAL A 72 -2.36 -1.15 3.98
CA VAL A 72 -0.99 -1.50 4.36
C VAL A 72 -0.15 -0.22 4.37
N LEU A 73 0.38 0.13 5.53
CA LEU A 73 1.38 1.18 5.73
C LEU A 73 2.76 0.52 5.69
N CYS A 74 3.65 0.99 4.81
CA CYS A 74 4.97 0.41 4.60
C CYS A 74 6.05 1.47 4.82
N TYR A 75 7.08 1.13 5.59
CA TYR A 75 8.29 1.92 5.72
C TYR A 75 9.52 1.05 5.47
N ASP A 76 10.67 1.68 5.32
CA ASP A 76 11.98 1.04 5.18
C ASP A 76 12.70 1.04 6.53
N VAL A 77 13.01 -0.14 7.08
CA VAL A 77 13.67 -0.26 8.39
C VAL A 77 15.07 0.35 8.40
N THR A 78 15.70 0.52 7.23
CA THR A 78 17.00 1.19 7.09
C THR A 78 16.87 2.72 7.00
N SER A 79 15.65 3.27 7.03
CA SER A 79 15.38 4.70 6.93
C SER A 79 14.41 5.16 8.01
N GLU A 80 14.95 5.73 9.08
CA GLU A 80 14.15 6.31 10.18
C GLU A 80 13.16 7.37 9.67
N ALA A 81 13.57 8.21 8.71
CA ALA A 81 12.69 9.21 8.10
C ALA A 81 11.42 8.58 7.51
N SER A 82 11.54 7.42 6.83
CA SER A 82 10.39 6.72 6.26
C SER A 82 9.42 6.20 7.33
N PHE A 83 9.94 5.83 8.50
CA PHE A 83 9.13 5.43 9.66
C PHE A 83 8.40 6.63 10.28
N GLN A 84 9.11 7.75 10.48
CA GLN A 84 8.50 8.97 11.01
C GLN A 84 7.35 9.48 10.12
N ASN A 85 7.52 9.37 8.81
CA ASN A 85 6.49 9.77 7.84
C ASN A 85 5.23 8.91 7.87
N ILE A 86 5.24 7.70 8.48
CA ILE A 86 4.04 6.88 8.67
C ILE A 86 2.97 7.63 9.45
N LYS A 87 3.33 8.50 10.40
CA LYS A 87 2.37 9.30 11.15
C LYS A 87 1.53 10.19 10.22
N ARG A 88 2.20 10.91 9.31
CA ARG A 88 1.54 11.72 8.27
C ARG A 88 0.63 10.87 7.39
N TRP A 89 1.08 9.68 6.99
CA TRP A 89 0.25 8.77 6.19
C TRP A 89 -0.99 8.28 6.96
N ASN A 90 -0.86 7.99 8.26
CA ASN A 90 -1.98 7.56 9.09
C ASN A 90 -3.01 8.69 9.30
N GLU A 91 -2.57 9.91 9.53
CA GLU A 91 -3.46 11.09 9.63
C GLU A 91 -4.31 11.27 8.37
N GLN A 92 -3.75 11.00 7.18
CA GLN A 92 -4.49 11.04 5.93
C GLN A 92 -5.59 9.97 5.84
N ILE A 93 -5.32 8.76 6.37
CA ILE A 93 -6.31 7.69 6.45
C ILE A 93 -7.43 8.08 7.42
N GLU A 94 -7.09 8.65 8.58
CA GLU A 94 -8.06 9.07 9.58
C GLU A 94 -8.98 10.19 9.06
N MET A 95 -8.43 11.11 8.26
CA MET A 95 -9.18 12.23 7.69
C MET A 95 -10.13 11.83 6.55
N HIS A 96 -9.77 10.83 5.74
CA HIS A 96 -10.46 10.55 4.48
C HIS A 96 -10.97 9.11 4.32
N GLY A 97 -10.50 8.18 5.14
CA GLY A 97 -10.85 6.77 5.09
C GLY A 97 -12.11 6.42 5.86
N SER A 98 -12.59 5.18 5.69
CA SER A 98 -13.67 4.64 6.52
C SER A 98 -13.19 4.46 7.97
N LYS A 99 -14.10 4.62 8.95
CA LYS A 99 -13.81 4.40 10.37
C LYS A 99 -13.45 2.93 10.68
N ASP A 100 -13.98 2.00 9.90
CA ASP A 100 -13.81 0.56 10.11
C ASP A 100 -12.62 -0.03 9.33
N VAL A 101 -11.86 0.81 8.62
CA VAL A 101 -10.73 0.36 7.80
C VAL A 101 -9.67 -0.31 8.67
N GLN A 102 -9.30 -1.53 8.30
CA GLN A 102 -8.23 -2.25 9.00
C GLN A 102 -6.88 -1.74 8.55
N ARG A 103 -5.92 -1.60 9.48
CA ARG A 103 -4.59 -1.04 9.18
C ARG A 103 -3.52 -2.02 9.63
N ILE A 104 -2.52 -2.21 8.78
CA ILE A 104 -1.34 -3.02 9.10
C ILE A 104 -0.10 -2.19 8.78
N LEU A 105 0.84 -2.14 9.73
CA LEU A 105 2.15 -1.54 9.54
C LEU A 105 3.18 -2.61 9.17
N VAL A 106 3.98 -2.35 8.15
CA VAL A 106 5.01 -3.24 7.62
C VAL A 106 6.33 -2.49 7.58
N GLY A 107 7.31 -2.99 8.35
CA GLY A 107 8.71 -2.65 8.15
C GLY A 107 9.29 -3.55 7.06
N ASN A 108 9.76 -2.95 5.98
CA ASN A 108 10.38 -3.65 4.86
C ASN A 108 11.89 -3.38 4.82
N LYS A 109 12.61 -4.18 4.01
CA LYS A 109 14.08 -4.28 3.98
C LYS A 109 14.69 -4.73 5.31
#